data_AF-A0A4U3EBV4-F1
#
_entry.id   AF-A0A4U3EBV4-F1
#
_cell.length_a   1.000
_cell.length_b   1.000
_cell.length_c   1.000
_cell.angle_alpha   90.00
_cell.angle_beta   90.00
_cell.angle_gamma   90.00
#
_symmetry.space_group_name_H-M   'P 1'
#
loop_
_entity.id
_entity.type
_entity.pdbx_description
1 polymer ?
#
loop_
_entity_poly.entity_id
_entity_poly.type
_entity_poly.pdbx_seq_one_letter_code
_entity_poly.pdbx_strand_id
1 'polypeptide(L)'
;MITFRKLIGNINVAKEPSQQSPLELWFEHVIDIPLEELAVEDLCRAIRQELCVDQLMPRVLDVLTEDPLAGEYYDGELIAALSTIKGDDLKGQKSSFVQIKQLINQLDSSDINDDLKKDILKINKIVI
;
A
#
# COMPACT_ATOMS: atom_id res chain seq x y z
N MET A 1 16.38 -4.41 5.23
CA MET A 1 15.55 -4.04 6.39
C MET A 1 15.51 -2.53 6.61
N ILE A 2 14.78 -1.87 5.72
CA ILE A 2 14.27 -0.50 5.91
C ILE A 2 12.97 -0.62 6.71
N THR A 3 12.70 0.31 7.63
CA THR A 3 11.48 0.36 8.45
C THR A 3 10.88 1.76 8.38
N PHE A 4 9.61 1.94 8.77
CA PHE A 4 9.03 3.29 8.87
C PHE A 4 9.82 4.18 9.83
N ARG A 5 10.31 3.63 10.97
CA ARG A 5 11.16 4.39 11.91
C ARG A 5 12.37 5.00 11.22
N LYS A 6 13.03 4.27 10.32
CA LYS A 6 14.21 4.76 9.60
C LYS A 6 13.88 5.81 8.54
N LEU A 7 12.68 5.76 7.96
CA LEU A 7 12.27 6.64 6.88
C LEU A 7 11.69 7.97 7.38
N ILE A 8 10.77 7.90 8.35
CA ILE A 8 9.97 9.06 8.81
C ILE A 8 10.02 9.28 10.33
N GLY A 9 10.67 8.39 11.08
CA GLY A 9 10.64 8.43 12.54
C GLY A 9 9.25 8.15 13.09
N ASN A 10 9.02 8.52 14.35
CA ASN A 10 7.68 8.47 14.93
C ASN A 10 6.96 9.80 14.65
N ILE A 11 5.87 9.72 13.89
CA ILE A 11 5.05 10.87 13.48
C ILE A 11 3.88 11.14 14.44
N ASN A 12 3.62 10.22 15.38
CA ASN A 12 2.56 10.39 16.35
C ASN A 12 2.90 11.50 17.35
N VAL A 13 1.87 12.19 17.83
CA VAL A 13 2.03 13.14 18.94
C VAL A 13 2.29 12.37 20.23
N ALA A 14 3.30 12.78 20.99
CA ALA A 14 3.62 12.16 22.27
C ALA A 14 2.47 12.33 23.28
N LYS A 15 1.80 11.22 23.61
CA LYS A 15 0.70 11.14 24.57
C LYS A 15 0.59 9.72 25.13
N GLU A 16 -0.14 9.56 26.23
CA GLU A 16 -0.40 8.25 26.82
C GLU A 16 -1.19 7.35 25.85
N PRO A 17 -0.96 6.02 25.85
CA PRO A 17 -1.63 5.10 24.93
C PRO A 17 -3.17 5.16 25.00
N SER A 18 -3.74 5.44 26.16
CA SER A 18 -5.19 5.60 26.35
C SER A 18 -5.78 6.83 25.63
N GLN A 19 -4.93 7.76 25.20
CA GLN A 19 -5.29 8.97 24.45
C GLN A 19 -4.93 8.87 22.96
N GLN A 20 -4.32 7.76 22.54
CA GLN A 20 -4.01 7.47 21.16
C GLN A 20 -5.25 6.95 20.43
N SER A 21 -5.43 7.44 19.21
CA SER A 21 -6.41 6.90 18.27
C SER A 21 -5.98 5.50 17.80
N PRO A 22 -6.91 4.70 17.25
CA PRO A 22 -6.57 3.38 16.73
C PRO A 22 -5.45 3.39 15.68
N LEU A 23 -5.35 4.44 14.84
CA LEU A 23 -4.29 4.56 13.83
C LEU A 23 -2.93 4.90 14.44
N GLU A 24 -2.90 5.73 15.49
CA GLU A 24 -1.65 6.02 16.21
C GLU A 24 -1.15 4.76 16.91
N LEU A 25 -2.04 4.05 17.62
CA LEU A 25 -1.72 2.76 18.24
C LEU A 25 -1.21 1.76 17.20
N TRP A 26 -1.91 1.61 16.08
CA TRP A 26 -1.46 0.75 14.98
C TRP A 26 -0.06 1.13 14.48
N PHE A 27 0.19 2.42 14.26
CA PHE A 27 1.49 2.88 13.75
C PHE A 27 2.63 2.54 14.73
N GLU A 28 2.43 2.70 16.05
CA GLU A 28 3.41 2.27 17.06
C GLU A 28 3.75 0.78 16.98
N HIS A 29 2.80 -0.08 16.58
CA HIS A 29 3.04 -1.51 16.44
C HIS A 29 3.83 -1.86 15.16
N VAL A 30 3.63 -1.11 14.07
CA VAL A 30 4.24 -1.44 12.76
C VAL A 30 5.50 -0.65 12.45
N ILE A 31 5.79 0.42 13.20
CA ILE A 31 6.87 1.38 12.88
C ILE A 31 8.27 0.72 12.78
N ASP A 32 8.49 -0.35 13.53
CA ASP A 32 9.76 -1.09 13.60
C ASP A 32 9.78 -2.37 12.75
N ILE A 33 8.66 -2.73 12.13
CA ILE A 33 8.58 -3.89 11.23
C ILE A 33 9.33 -3.54 9.93
N PRO A 34 10.23 -4.41 9.43
CA PRO A 34 10.82 -4.26 8.10
C PRO A 34 9.74 -4.15 7.03
N LEU A 35 9.89 -3.21 6.09
CA LEU A 35 8.89 -3.01 5.03
C LEU A 35 8.65 -4.28 4.21
N GLU A 36 9.71 -5.07 3.99
CA GLU A 36 9.66 -6.38 3.34
C GLU A 36 8.83 -7.43 4.10
N GLU A 37 8.58 -7.24 5.40
CA GLU A 37 7.87 -8.18 6.28
C GLU A 37 6.47 -7.70 6.68
N LEU A 38 6.03 -6.53 6.20
CA LEU A 38 4.68 -6.03 6.49
C LEU A 38 3.63 -7.02 5.99
N ALA A 39 2.66 -7.30 6.86
CA ALA A 39 1.47 -8.05 6.51
C ALA A 39 0.65 -7.27 5.46
N VAL A 40 -0.18 -7.98 4.69
CA VAL A 40 -1.01 -7.37 3.65
C VAL A 40 -1.94 -6.31 4.24
N GLU A 41 -2.54 -6.58 5.41
CA GLU A 41 -3.37 -5.60 6.14
C GLU A 41 -2.64 -4.28 6.40
N ASP A 42 -1.41 -4.37 6.95
CA ASP A 42 -0.59 -3.21 7.31
C ASP A 42 -0.11 -2.47 6.07
N LEU A 43 0.22 -3.20 5.00
CA LEU A 43 0.61 -2.64 3.72
C LEU A 43 -0.53 -1.83 3.09
N CYS A 44 -1.73 -2.43 3.03
CA CYS A 44 -2.95 -1.77 2.58
C CYS A 44 -3.24 -0.51 3.41
N ARG A 45 -3.15 -0.60 4.74
CA ARG A 45 -3.39 0.52 5.64
C ARG A 45 -2.34 1.62 5.48
N ALA A 46 -1.06 1.28 5.36
CA ALA A 46 0.01 2.25 5.18
C ALA A 46 -0.13 3.06 3.88
N ILE A 47 -0.52 2.42 2.78
CA ILE A 47 -0.81 3.09 1.51
C ILE A 47 -2.00 4.06 1.68
N ARG A 48 -3.10 3.62 2.30
CA ARG A 48 -4.27 4.49 2.56
C ARG A 48 -3.96 5.67 3.49
N GLN A 49 -2.96 5.54 4.35
CA GLN A 49 -2.48 6.62 5.24
C GLN A 49 -1.36 7.47 4.60
N GLU A 50 -1.06 7.27 3.31
CA GLU A 50 -0.03 8.01 2.57
C GLU A 50 1.39 7.90 3.20
N LEU A 51 1.70 6.76 3.84
CA LEU A 51 2.97 6.55 4.55
C LEU A 51 4.05 5.94 3.66
N CYS A 52 5.07 6.73 3.31
CA CYS A 52 6.25 6.27 2.55
C CYS A 52 5.90 5.46 1.29
N VAL A 53 4.84 5.85 0.59
CA VAL A 53 4.22 5.08 -0.51
C VAL A 53 5.26 4.63 -1.54
N ASP A 54 6.17 5.53 -1.95
CA ASP A 54 7.27 5.23 -2.86
C ASP A 54 8.08 4.00 -2.41
N GLN A 55 8.46 3.93 -1.13
CA GLN A 55 9.29 2.87 -0.58
C GLN A 55 8.53 1.55 -0.38
N LEU A 56 7.20 1.57 -0.39
CA LEU A 56 6.36 0.37 -0.29
C LEU A 56 6.22 -0.37 -1.63
N MET A 57 6.45 0.31 -2.76
CA MET A 57 6.17 -0.26 -4.10
C MET A 57 6.90 -1.58 -4.41
N PRO A 58 8.16 -1.80 -4.01
CA PRO A 58 8.80 -3.10 -4.19
C PRO A 58 8.05 -4.23 -3.47
N ARG A 59 7.68 -4.01 -2.19
CA ARG A 59 6.92 -5.00 -1.42
C ARG A 59 5.53 -5.25 -2.01
N VAL A 60 4.85 -4.20 -2.47
CA VAL A 60 3.55 -4.33 -3.16
C VAL A 60 3.69 -5.22 -4.39
N LEU A 61 4.73 -4.99 -5.20
CA LEU A 61 4.97 -5.80 -6.39
C LEU A 61 5.18 -7.28 -6.03
N ASP A 62 5.97 -7.57 -5.00
CA ASP A 62 6.18 -8.95 -4.53
C ASP A 62 4.86 -9.61 -4.14
N VAL A 63 4.04 -8.94 -3.32
CA VAL A 63 2.73 -9.45 -2.88
C VAL A 63 1.80 -9.73 -4.06
N LEU A 64 1.66 -8.77 -4.99
CA LEU A 64 0.77 -8.92 -6.14
C LEU A 64 1.27 -9.92 -7.19
N THR A 65 2.57 -10.21 -7.20
CA THR A 65 3.15 -11.25 -8.04
C THR A 65 2.77 -12.64 -7.54
N GLU A 66 2.69 -12.83 -6.22
CA GLU A 66 2.26 -14.08 -5.60
C GLU A 66 0.73 -14.23 -5.62
N ASP A 67 0.00 -13.17 -5.26
CA ASP A 67 -1.46 -13.12 -5.26
C ASP A 67 -1.95 -11.79 -5.85
N PRO A 68 -2.36 -11.78 -7.14
CA PRO A 68 -2.85 -10.58 -7.81
C PRO A 68 -4.09 -9.94 -7.18
N LEU A 69 -4.87 -10.69 -6.38
CA LEU A 69 -6.05 -10.21 -5.68
C LEU A 69 -5.82 -10.11 -4.16
N ALA A 70 -4.57 -10.00 -3.73
CA ALA A 70 -4.23 -9.90 -2.32
C ALA A 70 -5.04 -8.83 -1.56
N GLY A 71 -5.52 -9.22 -0.39
CA GLY A 71 -6.23 -8.38 0.55
C GLY A 71 -6.46 -9.14 1.87
N GLU A 72 -6.67 -8.40 2.96
CA GLU A 72 -6.98 -9.02 4.25
C GLU A 72 -8.49 -9.14 4.44
N TYR A 73 -9.21 -8.06 4.17
CA TYR A 73 -10.66 -7.99 4.43
C TYR A 73 -11.50 -8.46 3.24
N TYR A 74 -10.98 -8.32 2.03
CA TYR A 74 -11.64 -8.71 0.79
C TYR A 74 -10.63 -8.82 -0.36
N ASP A 75 -10.95 -9.64 -1.35
CA ASP A 75 -10.16 -9.82 -2.56
C ASP A 75 -10.01 -8.49 -3.33
N GLY A 76 -8.76 -8.13 -3.64
CA GLY A 76 -8.40 -6.90 -4.32
C GLY A 76 -8.25 -5.68 -3.40
N GLU A 77 -8.25 -5.84 -2.08
CA GLU A 77 -8.04 -4.71 -1.14
C GLU A 77 -6.75 -3.95 -1.43
N LEU A 78 -5.65 -4.64 -1.78
CA LEU A 78 -4.39 -3.98 -2.08
C LEU A 78 -4.49 -3.12 -3.34
N ILE A 79 -5.19 -3.57 -4.38
CA ILE A 79 -5.48 -2.77 -5.57
C ILE A 79 -6.36 -1.57 -5.21
N ALA A 80 -7.39 -1.76 -4.38
CA ALA A 80 -8.23 -0.66 -3.91
C ALA A 80 -7.41 0.39 -3.16
N ALA A 81 -6.45 -0.02 -2.33
CA ALA A 81 -5.51 0.88 -1.64
C ALA A 81 -4.60 1.61 -2.64
N LEU A 82 -4.04 0.93 -3.65
CA LEU A 82 -3.22 1.57 -4.68
C LEU A 82 -3.98 2.65 -5.48
N SER A 83 -5.30 2.51 -5.61
CA SER A 83 -6.14 3.50 -6.30
C SER A 83 -6.22 4.87 -5.60
N THR A 84 -5.77 4.96 -4.34
CA THR A 84 -5.72 6.22 -3.57
C THR A 84 -4.41 6.98 -3.73
N ILE A 85 -3.40 6.40 -4.39
CA ILE A 85 -2.07 7.01 -4.56
C ILE A 85 -2.13 8.21 -5.49
N LYS A 86 -1.35 9.26 -5.18
CA LYS A 86 -1.12 10.40 -6.09
C LYS A 86 0.22 10.19 -6.80
N GLY A 87 0.31 10.60 -8.07
CA GLY A 87 1.52 10.40 -8.88
C GLY A 87 2.79 11.03 -8.26
N ASP A 88 2.63 12.15 -7.57
CA ASP A 88 3.71 12.85 -6.88
C ASP A 88 4.34 12.03 -5.73
N ASP A 89 3.66 11.00 -5.23
CA ASP A 89 4.14 10.13 -4.16
C ASP A 89 5.11 9.04 -4.68
N LEU A 90 5.31 8.92 -6.00
CA LEU A 90 6.05 7.84 -6.65
C LEU A 90 7.34 8.35 -7.33
N LYS A 91 8.28 8.86 -6.55
CA LYS A 91 9.47 9.56 -7.07
C LYS A 91 10.63 8.62 -7.41
N GLY A 92 10.90 7.62 -6.58
CA GLY A 92 12.08 6.74 -6.66
C GLY A 92 11.79 5.33 -7.18
N GLN A 93 10.54 4.85 -7.07
CA GLN A 93 10.15 3.46 -7.41
C GLN A 93 9.15 3.39 -8.57
N LYS A 94 9.29 4.30 -9.55
CA LYS A 94 8.43 4.34 -10.75
C LYS A 94 8.42 3.02 -11.51
N SER A 95 9.56 2.33 -11.61
CA SER A 95 9.68 1.05 -12.30
C SER A 95 8.82 -0.03 -11.67
N SER A 96 8.79 -0.10 -10.33
CA SER A 96 7.95 -1.06 -9.60
C SER A 96 6.47 -0.75 -9.83
N PHE A 97 6.09 0.52 -9.80
CA PHE A 97 4.71 0.92 -10.08
C PHE A 97 4.26 0.62 -11.51
N VAL A 98 5.15 0.78 -12.51
CA VAL A 98 4.87 0.36 -13.90
C VAL A 98 4.63 -1.15 -13.97
N GLN A 99 5.43 -1.95 -13.27
CA GLN A 99 5.25 -3.41 -13.24
C GLN A 99 3.94 -3.80 -12.55
N ILE A 100 3.61 -3.16 -11.43
CA ILE A 100 2.31 -3.33 -10.75
C ILE A 100 1.16 -3.03 -11.72
N LYS A 101 1.23 -1.90 -12.45
CA LYS A 101 0.24 -1.56 -13.49
C LYS A 101 0.11 -2.65 -14.55
N GLN A 102 1.22 -3.19 -15.03
CA GLN A 102 1.18 -4.25 -16.03
C GLN A 102 0.52 -5.51 -15.49
N LEU A 103 0.83 -5.89 -14.25
CA LEU A 103 0.27 -7.07 -13.59
C LEU A 103 -1.24 -6.95 -13.40
N ILE A 104 -1.73 -5.85 -12.82
CA ILE A 104 -3.16 -5.68 -12.56
C ILE A 104 -4.00 -5.60 -13.84
N ASN A 105 -3.40 -5.17 -14.96
CA ASN A 105 -4.09 -5.11 -16.25
C ASN A 105 -4.14 -6.47 -16.97
N GLN A 106 -3.44 -7.49 -16.47
CA GLN A 106 -3.52 -8.86 -16.97
C GLN A 106 -4.61 -9.69 -16.28
N LEU A 107 -5.25 -9.14 -15.23
CA LEU A 107 -6.36 -9.79 -14.54
C LEU A 107 -7.53 -10.03 -15.50
N ASP A 108 -8.08 -11.24 -15.46
CA ASP A 108 -9.24 -11.60 -16.26
C ASP A 108 -10.48 -10.84 -15.78
N SER A 109 -11.20 -10.22 -16.71
CA SER A 109 -12.35 -9.36 -16.40
C SER A 109 -13.55 -10.08 -15.77
N SER A 110 -13.56 -11.42 -15.82
CA SER A 110 -14.52 -12.30 -15.15
C SER A 110 -14.29 -12.40 -13.65
N ASP A 111 -13.05 -12.17 -13.21
CA ASP A 111 -12.60 -12.46 -11.85
C ASP A 111 -12.67 -11.23 -10.94
N ILE A 112 -12.98 -10.06 -11.53
CA ILE A 112 -12.99 -8.78 -10.84
C ILE A 112 -14.35 -8.09 -10.94
N ASN A 113 -14.83 -7.58 -9.81
CA ASN A 113 -16.10 -6.84 -9.72
C ASN A 113 -15.98 -5.42 -10.32
N ASP A 114 -17.11 -4.75 -10.47
CA ASP A 114 -17.17 -3.42 -11.11
C ASP A 114 -16.44 -2.32 -10.31
N ASP A 115 -16.32 -2.45 -8.99
CA ASP A 115 -15.61 -1.48 -8.17
C ASP A 115 -14.10 -1.61 -8.33
N LEU A 116 -13.60 -2.86 -8.32
CA LEU A 116 -12.19 -3.15 -8.59
C LEU A 116 -11.78 -2.72 -10.01
N LYS A 117 -12.67 -2.89 -11.01
CA LYS A 117 -12.46 -2.34 -12.35
C LYS A 117 -12.29 -0.81 -12.34
N LYS A 118 -13.11 -0.08 -11.56
CA LYS A 118 -12.96 1.38 -11.42
C LYS A 118 -11.63 1.74 -10.76
N ASP A 119 -11.19 0.98 -9.77
CA ASP A 119 -9.94 1.22 -9.07
C ASP A 119 -8.73 0.97 -9.98
N ILE A 120 -8.73 -0.10 -10.77
CA ILE A 120 -7.71 -0.33 -11.82
C ILE A 120 -7.68 0.84 -12.81
N LEU A 121 -8.85 1.35 -13.23
CA LEU A 121 -8.91 2.52 -14.10
C LEU A 121 -8.34 3.80 -13.46
N LYS A 122 -8.53 4.01 -12.15
CA LYS A 122 -7.91 5.12 -11.42
C LYS A 122 -6.40 4.96 -11.40
N ILE A 123 -5.90 3.76 -11.07
CA ILE A 123 -4.46 3.45 -11.06
C ILE A 123 -3.84 3.75 -12.42
N ASN A 124 -4.47 3.28 -13.51
CA ASN A 124 -3.99 3.50 -14.86
C ASN A 124 -3.85 4.99 -15.23
N LYS A 125 -4.69 5.87 -14.66
CA LYS A 125 -4.64 7.33 -14.86
C LYS A 125 -3.55 8.04 -14.05
N ILE A 126 -2.95 7.37 -13.05
CA ILE A 126 -1.83 7.95 -12.29
C ILE A 126 -0.65 8.15 -13.24
N VAL A 127 -0.26 9.40 -13.44
CA VAL A 127 0.91 9.79 -14.23
C VAL A 127 2.13 9.75 -13.31
N ILE A 128 3.16 9.01 -13.72
CA ILE A 128 4.42 8.83 -13.01
C ILE A 128 5.58 9.32 -13.87
#